data_AF-A0A7W0ZA72-F1
#
_entry.id   AF-A0A7W0ZA72-F1
#
_cell.length_a   1.000
_cell.length_b   1.000
_cell.length_c   1.000
_cell.angle_alpha   90.00
_cell.angle_beta   90.00
_cell.angle_gamma   90.00
#
_symmetry.space_group_name_H-M   'P 1'
#
loop_
_entity.id
_entity.type
_entity.pdbx_description
1 polymer ?
#
loop_
_entity_poly.entity_id
_entity_poly.type
_entity_poly.pdbx_seq_one_letter_code
_entity_poly.pdbx_strand_id
1 'polypeptide(L)'
;MSTRASLTARDLFDPTGQAQSQDSFLAANPSFADTAILDELRTSEYGRLDASGDVYLDYTGGSLYAASQLEEHLRLLRETVYGNPHSVNPTTRRSSSSARSA
;
A
#
# COMPACT_ATOMS: atom_id res chain seq x y z
N MET A 1 -40.79 18.72 1.60
CA MET A 1 -39.71 17.83 1.13
C MET A 1 -38.43 18.66 1.11
N SER A 2 -37.56 18.51 2.10
CA SER A 2 -36.29 19.26 2.18
C SER A 2 -35.17 18.36 1.66
N THR A 3 -34.59 18.72 0.52
CA THR A 3 -33.45 18.05 -0.10
C THR A 3 -32.21 18.31 0.76
N ARG A 4 -31.74 17.31 1.52
CA ARG A 4 -30.41 17.42 2.16
C ARG A 4 -29.37 17.43 1.05
N ALA A 5 -28.57 18.50 0.99
CA ALA A 5 -27.39 18.53 0.15
C ALA A 5 -26.45 17.37 0.52
N SER A 6 -25.99 16.63 -0.48
CA SER A 6 -25.04 15.54 -0.27
C SER A 6 -23.66 16.15 0.02
N LEU A 7 -23.26 16.13 1.29
CA LEU A 7 -21.92 16.55 1.70
C LEU A 7 -20.90 15.49 1.26
N THR A 8 -19.77 15.93 0.73
CA THR A 8 -18.62 15.08 0.45
C THR A 8 -17.69 15.00 1.67
N ALA A 9 -16.79 14.02 1.73
CA ALA A 9 -15.81 13.92 2.82
C ALA A 9 -14.94 15.18 2.95
N ARG A 10 -14.69 15.88 1.83
CA ARG A 10 -13.97 17.16 1.80
C ARG A 10 -14.77 18.31 2.43
N ASP A 11 -16.10 18.24 2.41
CA ASP A 11 -16.96 19.25 3.05
C ASP A 11 -17.08 19.04 4.56
N LEU A 12 -16.68 17.87 5.06
CA LEU A 12 -16.76 17.48 6.47
C LEU A 12 -15.44 17.63 7.23
N PHE A 13 -14.33 17.81 6.52
CA PHE A 13 -13.00 17.92 7.11
C PHE A 13 -12.43 19.32 6.91
N ASP A 14 -12.33 20.08 8.00
CA ASP A 14 -11.57 21.32 8.05
C ASP A 14 -10.12 21.02 8.49
N PRO A 15 -9.11 21.19 7.62
CA PRO A 15 -7.72 20.97 7.98
C PRO A 15 -7.15 22.04 8.90
N THR A 16 -7.89 23.14 9.16
CA THR A 16 -7.44 24.23 10.02
C THR A 16 -7.18 23.71 11.44
N GLY A 17 -5.93 23.84 11.90
CA GLY A 17 -5.51 23.36 13.22
C GLY A 17 -5.04 21.91 13.28
N GLN A 18 -5.00 21.19 12.14
CA GLN A 18 -4.47 19.82 12.09
C GLN A 18 -3.03 19.74 12.60
N ALA A 19 -2.15 20.67 12.19
CA ALA A 19 -0.76 20.72 12.64
C ALA A 19 -0.63 20.89 14.16
N GLN A 20 -1.40 21.82 14.75
CA GLN A 20 -1.39 22.05 16.19
C GLN A 20 -1.93 20.83 16.97
N SER A 21 -2.92 20.15 16.40
CA SER A 21 -3.49 18.91 16.98
C SER A 21 -2.48 17.77 16.92
N GLN A 22 -1.73 17.66 15.82
CA GLN A 22 -0.64 16.70 15.66
C GLN A 22 0.49 16.93 16.67
N ASP A 23 0.95 18.18 16.84
CA ASP A 23 1.98 18.52 17.81
C ASP A 23 1.55 18.16 19.24
N SER A 24 0.30 18.49 19.59
CA SER A 24 -0.28 18.17 20.90
C SER A 24 -0.37 16.67 21.13
N PHE A 25 -0.73 15.90 20.09
CA PHE A 25 -0.79 14.44 20.14
C PHE A 25 0.59 13.83 20.35
N LEU A 26 1.61 14.27 19.61
CA LEU A 26 2.98 13.78 19.73
C LEU A 26 3.58 14.10 21.10
N ALA A 27 3.33 15.29 21.64
CA ALA A 27 3.76 15.66 22.99
C ALA A 27 3.11 14.77 24.07
N ALA A 28 1.83 14.40 23.88
CA ALA A 28 1.11 13.52 24.79
C ALA A 28 1.47 12.02 24.63
N ASN A 29 1.97 11.61 23.46
CA ASN A 29 2.25 10.21 23.11
C ASN A 29 3.67 10.06 22.53
N PRO A 30 4.74 10.26 23.33
CA PRO A 30 6.11 10.26 22.82
C PRO A 30 6.54 8.91 22.20
N SER A 31 5.99 7.79 22.67
CA SER A 31 6.26 6.46 22.08
C SER A 31 5.71 6.30 20.66
N PHE A 32 4.87 7.22 20.19
CA PHE A 32 4.45 7.23 18.79
C PHE A 32 5.66 7.42 17.86
N ALA A 33 6.69 8.15 18.30
CA ALA A 33 7.93 8.33 17.54
C ALA A 33 8.67 7.00 17.28
N ASP A 34 8.47 5.98 18.12
CA ASP A 34 9.05 4.65 17.92
C ASP A 34 8.47 3.94 16.67
N THR A 35 7.37 4.47 16.12
CA THR A 35 6.72 3.96 14.91
C THR A 35 7.18 4.64 13.62
N ALA A 36 8.21 5.50 13.66
CA ALA A 36 8.73 6.21 12.48
C ALA A 36 9.09 5.31 11.28
N ILE A 37 9.41 4.03 11.55
CA ILE A 37 9.60 3.02 10.49
C ILE A 37 8.37 2.84 9.59
N LEU A 38 7.16 3.09 10.10
CA LEU A 38 5.93 3.05 9.32
C LEU A 38 5.82 4.22 8.35
N ASP A 39 6.30 5.41 8.75
CA ASP A 39 6.34 6.60 7.88
C ASP A 39 7.36 6.41 6.75
N GLU A 40 8.52 5.83 7.07
CA GLU A 40 9.53 5.42 6.09
C GLU A 40 8.95 4.42 5.09
N LEU A 41 8.30 3.36 5.59
CA LEU A 41 7.67 2.34 4.75
C LEU A 41 6.54 2.93 3.89
N ARG A 42 5.71 3.82 4.45
CA ARG A 42 4.66 4.51 3.69
C ARG A 42 5.28 5.30 2.54
N THR A 43 6.33 6.06 2.82
CA THR A 43 7.01 6.91 1.83
C THR A 43 7.68 6.07 0.74
N SER A 44 8.39 4.99 1.09
CA SER A 44 9.19 4.21 0.16
C SER A 44 8.37 3.17 -0.63
N GLU A 45 7.44 2.47 0.01
CA GLU A 45 6.74 1.34 -0.58
C GLU A 45 5.30 1.66 -1.02
N TYR A 46 4.68 2.67 -0.40
CA TYR A 46 3.26 2.98 -0.57
C TYR A 46 2.98 4.44 -0.96
N GLY A 47 3.99 5.21 -1.37
CA GLY A 47 3.87 6.65 -1.65
C GLY A 47 2.84 7.02 -2.71
N ARG A 48 2.38 6.04 -3.51
CA ARG A 48 1.25 6.20 -4.43
C ARG A 48 -0.04 6.63 -3.73
N LEU A 49 -0.25 6.24 -2.47
CA LEU A 49 -1.41 6.67 -1.68
C LEU A 49 -1.36 8.18 -1.40
N ASP A 50 -0.19 8.72 -1.10
CA ASP A 50 -0.03 10.16 -0.88
C ASP A 50 -0.16 10.93 -2.19
N ALA A 51 0.37 10.38 -3.29
CA ALA A 51 0.27 10.98 -4.62
C ALA A 51 -1.18 11.08 -5.12
N SER A 52 -2.03 10.09 -4.81
CA SER A 52 -3.46 10.13 -5.14
C SER A 52 -4.34 10.78 -4.07
N GLY A 53 -3.80 10.98 -2.86
CA GLY A 53 -4.57 11.43 -1.71
C GLY A 53 -5.54 10.38 -1.16
N ASP A 54 -5.26 9.09 -1.42
CA ASP A 54 -6.09 7.98 -0.99
C ASP A 54 -5.78 7.54 0.44
N VAL A 55 -6.84 7.23 1.18
CA VAL A 55 -6.75 6.61 2.51
C VAL A 55 -7.34 5.21 2.43
N TYR A 56 -6.50 4.20 2.63
CA TYR A 56 -6.91 2.80 2.56
C TYR A 56 -7.05 2.22 3.98
N LEU A 57 -8.27 1.83 4.35
CA LEU A 57 -8.59 1.29 5.67
C LEU A 57 -9.02 -0.18 5.65
N ASP A 58 -9.30 -0.76 4.48
CA ASP A 58 -9.77 -2.14 4.33
C ASP A 58 -8.62 -3.16 4.23
N TYR A 59 -7.69 -3.13 5.18
CA TYR A 59 -6.56 -4.07 5.19
C TYR A 59 -6.99 -5.52 5.51
N THR A 60 -8.21 -5.70 6.01
CA THR A 60 -8.80 -7.02 6.30
C THR A 60 -9.28 -7.75 5.05
N GLY A 61 -9.71 -7.03 4.02
CA GLY A 61 -10.08 -7.60 2.72
C GLY A 61 -8.88 -7.98 1.86
N GLY A 62 -7.73 -7.31 2.07
CA GLY A 62 -6.47 -7.61 1.42
C GLY A 62 -5.43 -6.52 1.69
N SER A 63 -4.15 -6.87 1.69
CA SER A 63 -3.08 -5.88 1.79
C SER A 63 -2.78 -5.26 0.43
N LEU A 64 -2.35 -3.99 0.44
CA LEU A 64 -1.77 -3.36 -0.73
C LEU A 64 -0.40 -3.97 -1.04
N TYR A 65 -0.03 -4.07 -2.31
CA TYR A 65 1.31 -4.48 -2.70
C TYR A 65 2.33 -3.35 -2.46
N ALA A 66 3.53 -3.69 -2.02
CA ALA A 66 4.65 -2.78 -1.90
C ALA A 66 5.22 -2.44 -3.30
N ALA A 67 5.90 -1.30 -3.46
CA ALA A 67 6.55 -0.94 -4.73
C ALA A 67 7.61 -1.98 -5.12
N SER A 68 8.42 -2.41 -4.14
CA SER A 68 9.44 -3.46 -4.31
C SER A 68 8.85 -4.80 -4.77
N GLN A 69 7.68 -5.19 -4.25
CA GLN A 69 7.00 -6.42 -4.68
C GLN A 69 6.60 -6.37 -6.15
N LEU A 70 6.11 -5.22 -6.61
CA LEU A 70 5.76 -5.02 -8.01
C LEU A 70 7.00 -5.05 -8.90
N GLU A 71 8.07 -4.35 -8.51
CA GLU A 71 9.32 -4.31 -9.25
C GLU A 71 9.96 -5.69 -9.40
N GLU A 72 10.02 -6.44 -8.31
CA GLU A 72 10.56 -7.80 -8.30
C GLU A 72 9.70 -8.73 -9.15
N HIS A 73 8.37 -8.62 -9.06
CA HIS A 73 7.47 -9.42 -9.90
C HIS A 73 7.64 -9.10 -11.40
N LEU A 74 7.79 -7.81 -11.75
CA LEU A 74 8.06 -7.40 -13.12
C LEU A 74 9.42 -7.86 -13.61
N ARG A 75 10.46 -7.79 -12.77
CA ARG A 75 11.79 -8.32 -13.08
C ARG A 75 11.72 -9.81 -13.37
N LEU A 76 11.05 -10.55 -12.49
CA LEU A 76 10.82 -11.99 -12.61
C LEU A 76 10.15 -12.34 -13.94
N LEU A 77 9.11 -11.61 -14.36
CA LEU A 77 8.42 -11.83 -15.64
C LEU A 77 9.25 -11.44 -16.86
N ARG A 78 10.12 -10.43 -16.75
CA ARG A 78 11.00 -10.00 -17.85
C ARG A 78 12.15 -10.98 -18.08
N GLU A 79 12.71 -11.52 -17.01
CA GLU A 79 13.88 -12.40 -17.04
C GLU A 79 13.51 -13.87 -17.25
N THR A 80 12.21 -14.19 -17.29
CA THR A 80 11.74 -15.57 -17.27
C THR A 80 10.57 -15.79 -18.20
N VAL A 81 10.69 -16.84 -19.02
CA VAL A 81 9.54 -17.41 -19.72
C VAL A 81 8.92 -18.48 -18.84
N TYR A 82 7.76 -18.17 -18.25
CA TYR A 82 6.94 -19.15 -17.54
C TYR A 82 6.06 -19.89 -18.55
N GLY A 83 6.39 -21.15 -18.79
CA GLY A 83 5.57 -22.04 -19.61
C GLY A 83 4.42 -22.65 -18.81
N ASN A 84 3.42 -23.19 -19.52
CA ASN A 84 2.35 -23.96 -18.91
C ASN A 84 2.94 -25.19 -18.17
N PRO A 85 2.73 -25.35 -16.85
CA PRO A 85 3.38 -26.38 -16.02
C PRO A 85 3.14 -27.83 -16.48
N HIS A 86 2.20 -28.07 -17.38
CA HIS A 86 1.87 -29.39 -17.92
C HIS A 86 2.60 -29.75 -19.23
N SER A 87 3.45 -28.87 -19.79
CA SER A 87 4.25 -29.18 -20.98
C SER A 87 5.67 -29.62 -20.64
N VAL A 88 6.24 -30.57 -21.38
CA VAL A 88 7.56 -31.16 -21.07
C VAL A 88 8.69 -30.32 -21.71
N ASN A 89 8.67 -29.00 -21.52
CA ASN A 89 9.68 -28.05 -22.04
C ASN A 89 10.45 -27.42 -20.86
N PRO A 90 11.78 -27.24 -20.88
CA PRO A 90 12.59 -26.68 -19.79
C PRO A 90 12.05 -25.43 -19.04
N THR A 91 11.19 -24.63 -19.65
CA THR A 91 10.47 -23.50 -19.03
C THR A 91 9.47 -23.91 -17.93
N THR A 92 9.09 -25.19 -17.83
CA THR A 92 8.06 -25.67 -16.89
C THR A 92 8.58 -26.00 -15.50
N ARG A 93 9.88 -26.30 -15.36
CA ARG A 93 10.51 -26.54 -14.05
C ARG A 93 10.59 -25.27 -13.18
N ARG A 94 10.67 -24.08 -13.79
CA ARG A 94 10.69 -22.79 -13.05
C ARG A 94 9.31 -22.36 -12.58
N SER A 95 8.25 -22.60 -13.34
CA SER A 95 6.87 -22.28 -12.94
C SER A 95 6.45 -23.01 -11.65
N SER A 96 6.79 -24.30 -11.53
CA SER A 96 6.37 -25.12 -10.40
C SER A 96 7.26 -25.01 -9.14
N SER A 97 8.52 -24.56 -9.26
CA SER A 97 9.39 -24.34 -8.11
C SER A 97 9.23 -22.94 -7.53
N SER A 98 9.00 -21.91 -8.36
CA SER A 98 8.86 -20.52 -7.91
C SER A 98 7.58 -20.28 -7.08
N ALA A 99 6.49 -20.99 -7.39
CA ALA A 99 5.22 -20.87 -6.65
C ALA A 99 5.28 -21.44 -5.21
N ARG A 100 6.36 -22.12 -4.83
CA ARG A 100 6.54 -22.74 -3.51
C ARG A 100 7.56 -22.03 -2.62
N SER A 101 8.19 -20.97 -3.12
CA SER A 101 9.27 -20.26 -2.41
C SER A 101 9.05 -18.74 -2.33
N ALA A 102 7.83 -18.28 -2.63
CA ALA A 102 7.32 -16.95 -2.29
C ALA A 102 6.38 -17.08 -1.10
#